data_AF-A0A2H3AM67-F1
#
_entry.id   AF-A0A2H3AM67-F1
#
_cell.length_a   1.000
_cell.length_b   1.000
_cell.length_c   1.000
_cell.angle_alpha   90.00
_cell.angle_beta   90.00
_cell.angle_gamma   90.00
#
_symmetry.space_group_name_H-M   'P 1'
#
loop_
_entity.id
_entity.type
_entity.pdbx_description
1 polymer ?
#
loop_
_entity_poly.entity_id
_entity_poly.type
_entity_poly.pdbx_seq_one_letter_code
_entity_poly.pdbx_strand_id
1 'polypeptide(L)'
;EFLYGVPAKVMQANTTQIIGYPTNASVESLSIQHSVVSASVVFSMYHATMSLTTPLQVDLWLNFDDDLLISAYDLSIRNFPKTFSFLVSVLSEQIAHEMSVGNSTDAASSRMAADICTAATEYCTGGNQQYDSYDSCFETLSRNVTMDSLDQSFCRYFVKDMVQSRPSIHCHSLGPSGGDTCFDANYAEEITTYPFASSFVAA
;
A
#
# COMPACT_ATOMS: atom_id res chain seq x y z
N GLU A 1 4.42 -3.11 -10.77
CA GLU A 1 3.33 -3.78 -10.02
C GLU A 1 2.51 -2.80 -9.21
N PHE A 2 3.13 -1.93 -8.42
CA PHE A 2 2.44 -0.91 -7.61
C PHE A 2 1.52 0.04 -8.39
N LEU A 3 1.94 0.56 -9.56
CA LEU A 3 1.15 1.54 -10.32
C LEU A 3 -0.06 0.96 -11.06
N TYR A 4 -0.07 -0.35 -11.34
CA TYR A 4 -1.09 -0.99 -12.19
C TYR A 4 -1.75 -2.21 -11.55
N GLY A 5 -0.97 -3.04 -10.85
CA GLY A 5 -1.43 -4.27 -10.21
C GLY A 5 -2.30 -4.00 -8.98
N VAL A 6 -1.85 -3.12 -8.08
CA VAL A 6 -2.62 -2.75 -6.88
C VAL A 6 -4.00 -2.17 -7.27
N PRO A 7 -4.10 -1.13 -8.14
CA PRO A 7 -5.40 -0.67 -8.64
C PRO A 7 -6.30 -1.76 -9.20
N ALA A 8 -5.76 -2.64 -10.05
CA ALA A 8 -6.55 -3.69 -10.69
C ALA A 8 -7.15 -4.69 -9.68
N LYS A 9 -6.47 -4.91 -8.54
CA LYS A 9 -6.98 -5.75 -7.45
C LYS A 9 -8.00 -5.07 -6.59
N VAL A 10 -7.76 -3.82 -6.23
CA VAL A 10 -8.75 -3.01 -5.50
C VAL A 10 -10.06 -2.91 -6.29
N MET A 11 -10.00 -2.78 -7.62
CA MET A 11 -11.18 -2.78 -8.50
C MET A 11 -12.01 -4.09 -8.47
N GLN A 12 -11.39 -5.21 -8.12
CA GLN A 12 -12.05 -6.53 -8.08
C GLN A 12 -12.60 -6.86 -6.67
N ALA A 13 -12.28 -6.06 -5.66
CA ALA A 13 -12.71 -6.31 -4.29
C ALA A 13 -14.23 -6.13 -4.15
N ASN A 14 -14.88 -7.09 -3.50
CA ASN A 14 -16.31 -7.08 -3.18
C ASN A 14 -16.61 -6.51 -1.78
N THR A 15 -15.59 -5.98 -1.13
CA THR A 15 -15.61 -5.51 0.25
C THR A 15 -14.94 -4.13 0.30
N THR A 16 -15.28 -3.30 1.29
CA THR A 16 -14.79 -1.90 1.40
C THR A 16 -13.28 -1.80 1.65
N GLN A 17 -12.52 -1.43 0.62
CA GLN A 17 -11.06 -1.25 0.71
C GLN A 17 -10.69 0.14 1.27
N ILE A 18 -9.63 0.19 2.08
CA ILE A 18 -9.10 1.43 2.66
C ILE A 18 -8.41 2.28 1.60
N ILE A 19 -7.75 1.63 0.64
CA ILE A 19 -7.22 2.28 -0.56
C ILE A 19 -8.26 2.17 -1.68
N GLY A 20 -8.49 3.27 -2.39
CA GLY A 20 -9.30 3.28 -3.62
C GLY A 20 -8.45 2.92 -4.84
N TYR A 21 -9.08 2.97 -6.02
CA TYR A 21 -8.36 2.87 -7.29
C TYR A 21 -8.49 4.18 -8.10
N PRO A 22 -7.46 4.61 -8.82
CA PRO A 22 -7.51 5.85 -9.60
C PRO A 22 -8.50 5.73 -10.77
N THR A 23 -9.41 6.68 -10.89
CA THR A 23 -10.32 6.84 -12.05
C THR A 23 -9.90 8.01 -12.93
N ASN A 24 -9.12 8.94 -12.38
CA ASN A 24 -8.57 10.09 -13.08
C ASN A 24 -7.24 10.51 -12.43
N ALA A 25 -6.40 11.22 -13.20
CA ALA A 25 -5.14 11.77 -12.73
C ALA A 25 -4.91 13.16 -13.34
N SER A 26 -4.59 14.15 -12.50
CA SER A 26 -4.17 15.49 -12.90
C SER A 26 -2.69 15.68 -12.55
N VAL A 27 -1.86 16.04 -13.53
CA VAL A 27 -0.45 16.35 -13.30
C VAL A 27 -0.34 17.83 -12.94
N GLU A 28 -0.01 18.12 -11.69
CA GLU A 28 0.12 19.48 -11.16
C GLU A 28 1.50 20.09 -11.42
N SER A 29 2.53 19.25 -11.44
CA SER A 29 3.88 19.63 -11.84
C SER A 29 4.60 18.45 -12.50
N LEU A 30 5.49 18.76 -13.44
CA LEU A 30 6.28 17.77 -14.17
C LEU A 30 7.65 18.36 -14.49
N SER A 31 8.69 17.58 -14.20
CA SER A 31 10.06 17.82 -14.62
C SER A 31 10.62 16.54 -15.20
N ILE A 32 11.31 16.65 -16.33
CA ILE A 32 11.95 15.52 -17.01
C ILE A 32 13.40 15.91 -17.24
N GLN A 33 14.32 15.08 -16.77
CA GLN A 33 15.75 15.25 -16.95
C GLN A 33 16.38 13.90 -17.31
N HIS A 34 16.79 13.75 -18.57
CA HIS A 34 17.28 12.48 -19.13
C HIS A 34 16.27 11.34 -18.89
N SER A 35 16.67 10.31 -18.15
CA SER A 35 15.86 9.14 -17.80
C SER A 35 14.98 9.35 -16.56
N VAL A 36 15.08 10.50 -15.88
CA VAL A 36 14.38 10.76 -14.62
C VAL A 36 13.16 11.64 -14.86
N VAL A 37 12.02 11.21 -14.34
CA VAL A 37 10.76 11.95 -14.29
C VAL A 37 10.45 12.26 -12.83
N SER A 38 10.22 13.54 -12.53
CA SER A 38 9.65 13.99 -11.26
C SER A 38 8.29 14.63 -11.53
N ALA A 39 7.25 14.16 -10.86
CA ALA A 39 5.89 14.66 -11.07
C ALA A 39 5.11 14.76 -9.76
N SER A 40 4.28 15.80 -9.62
CA SER A 40 3.23 15.86 -8.60
C SER A 40 1.90 15.57 -9.27
N VAL A 41 1.21 14.52 -8.83
CA VAL A 41 -0.02 14.04 -9.46
C VAL A 41 -1.13 13.96 -8.43
N VAL A 42 -2.29 14.53 -8.74
CA VAL A 42 -3.53 14.37 -7.97
C VAL A 42 -4.39 13.29 -8.63
N PHE A 43 -4.51 12.16 -7.96
CA PHE A 43 -5.38 11.07 -8.36
C PHE A 43 -6.79 11.24 -7.77
N SER A 44 -7.80 10.94 -8.58
CA SER A 44 -9.17 10.74 -8.11
C SER A 44 -9.35 9.27 -7.76
N MET A 45 -9.31 8.93 -6.47
CA MET A 45 -9.38 7.57 -5.96
C MET A 45 -10.84 7.20 -5.69
N TYR A 46 -11.33 6.13 -6.32
CA TYR A 46 -12.71 5.68 -6.18
C TYR A 46 -12.81 4.45 -5.27
N HIS A 47 -13.78 4.49 -4.35
CA HIS A 47 -14.15 3.40 -3.44
C HIS A 47 -15.54 2.88 -3.84
N ALA A 48 -15.56 1.75 -4.55
CA ALA A 48 -16.77 1.25 -5.21
C ALA A 48 -17.93 0.93 -4.26
N THR A 49 -17.64 0.34 -3.10
CA THR A 49 -18.67 -0.06 -2.11
C THR A 49 -19.47 1.11 -1.54
N MET A 50 -18.90 2.31 -1.56
CA MET A 50 -19.54 3.53 -1.03
C MET A 50 -19.83 4.57 -2.12
N SER A 51 -19.49 4.29 -3.38
CA SER A 51 -19.53 5.28 -4.48
C SER A 51 -18.83 6.60 -4.14
N LEU A 52 -17.74 6.52 -3.37
CA LEU A 52 -16.99 7.68 -2.87
C LEU A 52 -15.76 7.94 -3.73
N THR A 53 -15.52 9.20 -4.11
CA THR A 53 -14.27 9.62 -4.74
C THR A 53 -13.48 10.52 -3.79
N THR A 54 -12.21 10.23 -3.56
CA THR A 54 -11.31 10.99 -2.69
C THR A 54 -10.06 11.43 -3.46
N PRO A 55 -9.57 12.67 -3.26
CA PRO A 55 -8.33 13.11 -3.89
C PRO A 55 -7.11 12.56 -3.14
N LEU A 56 -6.12 12.06 -3.89
CA LEU A 56 -4.82 11.65 -3.36
C LEU A 56 -3.70 12.32 -4.15
N GLN A 57 -2.92 13.19 -3.49
CA GLN A 57 -1.75 13.80 -4.12
C GLN A 57 -0.49 13.00 -3.81
N VAL A 58 0.22 12.61 -4.86
CA VAL A 58 1.46 11.82 -4.80
C VAL A 58 2.55 12.57 -5.55
N ASP A 59 3.69 12.77 -4.90
CA ASP A 59 4.92 13.18 -5.56
C ASP A 59 5.69 11.91 -5.96
N LEU A 60 6.05 11.81 -7.23
CA LEU A 60 6.68 10.64 -7.85
C LEU A 60 8.05 11.02 -8.38
N TRP A 61 9.02 10.14 -8.17
CA TRP A 61 10.30 10.12 -8.89
C TRP A 61 10.43 8.77 -9.57
N LEU A 62 10.61 8.76 -10.88
CA LEU A 62 10.73 7.55 -11.69
C LEU A 62 12.03 7.65 -12.49
N ASN A 63 12.81 6.57 -12.51
CA ASN A 63 13.90 6.40 -13.46
C ASN A 63 13.51 5.35 -14.49
N PHE A 64 13.77 5.65 -15.76
CA PHE A 64 13.54 4.74 -16.87
C PHE A 64 14.86 4.17 -17.38
N ASP A 65 14.87 2.91 -17.78
CA ASP A 65 15.99 2.34 -18.53
C ASP A 65 15.88 2.63 -20.04
N ASP A 66 16.84 2.10 -20.82
CA ASP A 66 16.89 2.30 -22.28
C ASP A 66 15.69 1.65 -23.01
N ASP A 67 15.00 0.70 -22.38
CA ASP A 67 13.79 0.06 -22.89
C ASP A 67 12.51 0.82 -22.47
N LEU A 68 12.66 1.99 -21.84
CA LEU A 68 11.57 2.81 -21.27
C LEU A 68 10.76 2.08 -20.20
N LEU A 69 11.38 1.12 -19.50
CA LEU A 69 10.80 0.48 -18.33
C LEU A 69 11.23 1.22 -17.06
N ILE A 70 10.34 1.27 -16.07
CA ILE A 70 10.66 1.86 -14.76
C ILE A 70 11.69 0.95 -14.07
N SER A 71 12.91 1.44 -13.93
CA SER A 71 14.04 0.71 -13.31
C SER A 71 14.26 1.08 -11.85
N ALA A 72 13.83 2.28 -11.43
CA ALA A 72 13.75 2.68 -10.03
C ALA A 72 12.61 3.67 -9.83
N TYR A 73 12.04 3.70 -8.63
CA TYR A 73 11.01 4.67 -8.27
C TYR A 73 11.08 5.03 -6.79
N ASP A 74 10.57 6.21 -6.48
CA ASP A 74 10.25 6.64 -5.14
C ASP A 74 8.95 7.45 -5.17
N LEU A 75 8.20 7.42 -4.07
CA LEU A 75 6.93 8.12 -3.97
C LEU A 75 6.72 8.70 -2.57
N SER A 76 6.09 9.87 -2.53
CA SER A 76 5.64 10.48 -1.29
C SER A 76 4.17 10.84 -1.38
N ILE A 77 3.36 10.33 -0.46
CA ILE A 77 1.96 10.71 -0.34
C ILE A 77 1.88 12.01 0.46
N ARG A 78 1.43 13.09 -0.19
CA ARG A 78 1.31 14.37 0.49
C ARG A 78 0.23 14.32 1.57
N ASN A 79 0.57 14.86 2.74
CA ASN A 79 -0.32 14.91 3.90
C ASN A 79 -0.87 13.54 4.31
N PHE A 80 -0.11 12.46 4.14
CA PHE A 80 -0.55 11.09 4.42
C PHE A 80 -1.35 10.93 5.74
N PRO A 81 -0.89 11.44 6.90
CA PRO A 81 -1.66 11.30 8.15
C PRO A 81 -3.07 11.89 8.09
N LYS A 82 -3.23 13.04 7.41
CA LYS A 82 -4.55 13.67 7.22
C LYS A 82 -5.42 12.88 6.24
N THR A 83 -4.84 12.47 5.12
CA THR A 83 -5.54 11.67 4.10
C THR A 83 -6.01 10.35 4.69
N PHE A 84 -5.14 9.65 5.41
CA PHE A 84 -5.46 8.38 6.05
C PHE A 84 -6.52 8.53 7.15
N SER A 85 -6.39 9.52 8.04
CA SER A 85 -7.39 9.82 9.08
C SER A 85 -8.77 10.11 8.47
N PHE A 86 -8.81 10.88 7.38
CA PHE A 86 -10.04 11.14 6.64
C PHE A 86 -10.66 9.85 6.10
N LEU A 87 -9.88 9.03 5.39
CA LEU A 87 -10.35 7.76 4.82
C LEU A 87 -10.88 6.82 5.90
N VAL A 88 -10.13 6.63 6.99
CA VAL A 88 -10.58 5.80 8.12
C VAL A 88 -11.90 6.33 8.66
N SER A 89 -12.04 7.64 8.89
CA SER A 89 -13.29 8.20 9.42
C SER A 89 -14.50 7.92 8.52
N VAL A 90 -14.36 8.09 7.20
CA VAL A 90 -15.46 7.96 6.25
C VAL A 90 -15.80 6.50 5.95
N LEU A 91 -14.81 5.62 5.90
CA LEU A 91 -15.00 4.21 5.56
C LEU A 91 -15.38 3.35 6.78
N SER A 92 -15.08 3.81 8.00
CA SER A 92 -15.18 3.00 9.23
C SER A 92 -16.58 2.41 9.48
N GLU A 93 -17.66 3.16 9.26
CA GLU A 93 -19.02 2.66 9.49
C GLU A 93 -19.38 1.52 8.53
N GLN A 94 -19.05 1.68 7.24
CA GLN A 94 -19.30 0.66 6.23
C GLN A 94 -18.46 -0.59 6.50
N ILE A 95 -17.19 -0.41 6.86
CA ILE A 95 -16.31 -1.51 7.24
C ILE A 95 -16.85 -2.23 8.49
N ALA A 96 -17.28 -1.48 9.51
CA ALA A 96 -17.83 -2.04 10.74
C ALA A 96 -19.08 -2.88 10.47
N HIS A 97 -19.96 -2.40 9.58
CA HIS A 97 -21.14 -3.13 9.13
C HIS A 97 -20.76 -4.42 8.38
N GLU A 98 -19.85 -4.36 7.40
CA GLU A 98 -19.39 -5.54 6.66
C GLU A 98 -18.75 -6.60 7.56
N MET A 99 -18.00 -6.15 8.58
CA MET A 99 -17.28 -7.03 9.48
C MET A 99 -18.08 -7.45 10.72
N SER A 100 -19.31 -6.92 10.90
CA SER A 100 -20.13 -7.14 12.10
C SER A 100 -19.40 -6.80 13.41
N VAL A 101 -18.60 -5.72 13.42
CA VAL A 101 -17.87 -5.23 14.61
C VAL A 101 -18.50 -3.95 15.16
N GLY A 102 -18.56 -3.82 16.49
CA GLY A 102 -19.29 -2.73 17.16
C GLY A 102 -18.53 -1.41 17.34
N ASN A 103 -17.20 -1.40 17.20
CA ASN A 103 -16.36 -0.20 17.33
C ASN A 103 -15.78 0.20 15.96
N SER A 104 -16.04 1.43 15.52
CA SER A 104 -15.63 1.93 14.20
C SER A 104 -14.13 2.20 14.10
N THR A 105 -13.45 2.56 15.19
CA THR A 105 -12.01 2.82 15.18
C THR A 105 -11.19 1.55 14.96
N ASP A 106 -11.63 0.42 15.51
CA ASP A 106 -10.97 -0.89 15.33
C ASP A 106 -11.33 -1.54 13.99
N ALA A 107 -12.36 -1.03 13.30
CA ALA A 107 -12.87 -1.62 12.07
C ALA A 107 -11.85 -1.53 10.93
N ALA A 108 -11.17 -0.39 10.76
CA ALA A 108 -10.13 -0.24 9.73
C ALA A 108 -8.95 -1.18 9.98
N SER A 109 -8.47 -1.28 11.22
CA SER A 109 -7.39 -2.19 11.62
C SER A 109 -7.78 -3.66 11.41
N SER A 110 -8.98 -4.03 11.85
CA SER A 110 -9.54 -5.37 11.63
C SER A 110 -9.63 -5.68 10.14
N ARG A 111 -9.99 -4.69 9.34
CA ARG A 111 -10.09 -4.86 7.89
C ARG A 111 -8.74 -5.08 7.23
N MET A 112 -7.73 -4.27 7.58
CA MET A 112 -6.38 -4.50 7.07
C MET A 112 -5.89 -5.90 7.41
N ALA A 113 -6.07 -6.33 8.66
CA ALA A 113 -5.70 -7.66 9.09
C ALA A 113 -6.44 -8.74 8.28
N ALA A 114 -7.76 -8.61 8.10
CA ALA A 114 -8.56 -9.57 7.33
C ALA A 114 -8.09 -9.68 5.87
N ASP A 115 -7.88 -8.54 5.20
CA ASP A 115 -7.47 -8.52 3.80
C ASP A 115 -6.03 -9.07 3.63
N ILE A 116 -5.10 -8.72 4.52
CA ILE A 116 -3.73 -9.25 4.52
C ILE A 116 -3.75 -10.76 4.73
N CYS A 117 -4.48 -11.25 5.74
CA CYS A 117 -4.52 -12.67 6.08
C CYS A 117 -5.21 -13.50 5.00
N THR A 118 -6.22 -12.94 4.33
CA THR A 118 -6.84 -13.56 3.15
C THR A 118 -5.79 -13.74 2.04
N ALA A 119 -5.10 -12.66 1.66
CA ALA A 119 -4.08 -12.73 0.61
C ALA A 119 -2.90 -13.65 0.99
N ALA A 120 -2.45 -13.63 2.25
CA ALA A 120 -1.38 -14.48 2.73
C ALA A 120 -1.77 -15.96 2.69
N THR A 121 -2.96 -16.32 3.15
CA THR A 121 -3.39 -17.74 3.15
C THR A 121 -3.73 -18.26 1.76
N GLU A 122 -4.20 -17.40 0.85
CA GLU A 122 -4.53 -17.79 -0.52
C GLU A 122 -3.29 -17.94 -1.41
N TYR A 123 -2.33 -17.00 -1.32
CA TYR A 123 -1.23 -16.90 -2.29
C TYR A 123 0.15 -17.22 -1.70
N CYS A 124 0.33 -17.10 -0.38
CA CYS A 124 1.60 -17.39 0.28
C CYS A 124 1.57 -18.80 0.87
N THR A 125 1.73 -19.80 0.01
CA THR A 125 1.70 -21.23 0.36
C THR A 125 3.03 -21.92 0.07
N GLY A 126 3.20 -23.15 0.57
CA GLY A 126 4.43 -23.94 0.38
C GLY A 126 5.66 -23.22 0.95
N GLY A 127 6.71 -23.07 0.15
CA GLY A 127 7.94 -22.38 0.57
C GLY A 127 7.76 -20.88 0.87
N ASN A 128 6.63 -20.28 0.50
CA ASN A 128 6.32 -18.87 0.78
C ASN A 128 5.35 -18.70 1.96
N GLN A 129 5.02 -19.76 2.69
CA GLN A 129 4.08 -19.70 3.81
C GLN A 129 4.58 -18.78 4.92
N GLN A 130 3.73 -17.83 5.33
CA GLN A 130 4.04 -16.83 6.36
C GLN A 130 3.35 -17.08 7.69
N TYR A 131 2.23 -17.78 7.67
CA TYR A 131 1.39 -18.07 8.83
C TYR A 131 0.86 -19.50 8.75
N ASP A 132 0.65 -20.12 9.90
CA ASP A 132 0.10 -21.48 9.98
C ASP A 132 -1.37 -21.54 9.54
N SER A 133 -2.13 -20.47 9.82
CA SER A 133 -3.55 -20.35 9.49
C SER A 133 -4.00 -18.90 9.39
N TYR A 134 -5.20 -18.68 8.86
CA TYR A 134 -5.85 -17.37 8.85
C TYR A 134 -5.99 -16.80 10.28
N ASP A 135 -6.46 -17.61 11.23
CA ASP A 135 -6.67 -17.17 12.61
C ASP A 135 -5.35 -16.76 13.28
N SER A 136 -4.28 -17.52 13.06
CA SER A 136 -2.94 -17.18 13.54
C SER A 136 -2.45 -15.84 12.97
N CYS A 137 -2.67 -15.62 11.67
CA CYS A 137 -2.37 -14.34 11.03
C CYS A 137 -3.20 -13.20 11.63
N PHE A 138 -4.51 -13.39 11.72
CA PHE A 138 -5.44 -12.35 12.17
C PHE A 138 -5.18 -11.94 13.61
N GLU A 139 -4.94 -12.91 14.51
CA GLU A 139 -4.55 -12.65 15.89
C GLU A 139 -3.22 -11.90 16.02
N THR A 140 -2.27 -12.17 15.12
CA THR A 140 -0.97 -11.49 15.12
C THR A 140 -1.10 -10.04 14.67
N LEU A 141 -1.85 -9.80 13.58
CA LEU A 141 -1.98 -8.47 12.98
C LEU A 141 -2.95 -7.57 13.76
N SER A 142 -4.07 -8.10 14.25
CA SER A 142 -5.07 -7.32 14.99
C SER A 142 -4.54 -6.73 16.30
N ARG A 143 -3.48 -7.30 16.89
CA ARG A 143 -2.85 -6.79 18.12
C ARG A 143 -1.82 -5.68 17.89
N ASN A 144 -1.37 -5.47 16.65
CA ASN A 144 -0.18 -4.67 16.33
C ASN A 144 -0.42 -3.50 15.37
N VAL A 145 -1.67 -3.14 15.05
CA VAL A 145 -1.94 -2.01 14.15
C VAL A 145 -1.84 -0.68 14.90
N THR A 146 -0.88 0.17 14.55
CA THR A 146 -0.85 1.57 14.96
C THR A 146 -1.26 2.45 13.77
N MET A 147 -2.23 3.35 13.96
CA MET A 147 -2.84 4.10 12.85
C MET A 147 -2.07 5.39 12.48
N ASP A 148 -0.82 5.50 12.92
CA ASP A 148 -0.17 6.81 13.10
C ASP A 148 0.87 7.11 12.01
N SER A 149 1.20 6.14 11.13
CA SER A 149 2.18 6.28 10.04
C SER A 149 1.91 5.31 8.87
N LEU A 150 2.76 5.32 7.83
CA LEU A 150 2.93 4.19 6.90
C LEU A 150 3.58 3.02 7.67
N ASP A 151 2.91 2.59 8.74
CA ASP A 151 3.41 1.60 9.66
C ASP A 151 3.55 0.24 8.96
N GLN A 152 4.10 -0.71 9.69
CA GLN A 152 4.22 -2.09 9.22
C GLN A 152 2.91 -2.64 8.64
N SER A 153 1.79 -2.28 9.27
CA SER A 153 0.45 -2.75 8.91
C SER A 153 -0.01 -2.17 7.58
N PHE A 154 0.14 -0.86 7.36
CA PHE A 154 -0.24 -0.23 6.12
C PHE A 154 0.67 -0.67 4.97
N CYS A 155 1.97 -0.83 5.21
CA CYS A 155 2.90 -1.39 4.22
C CYS A 155 2.44 -2.80 3.79
N ARG A 156 2.14 -3.69 4.75
CA ARG A 156 1.60 -5.03 4.48
C ARG A 156 0.29 -4.97 3.70
N TYR A 157 -0.60 -4.07 4.10
CA TYR A 157 -1.89 -3.88 3.44
C TYR A 157 -1.72 -3.46 1.98
N PHE A 158 -0.75 -2.60 1.68
CA PHE A 158 -0.44 -2.18 0.32
C PHE A 158 0.21 -3.30 -0.52
N VAL A 159 1.12 -4.07 0.08
CA VAL A 159 1.83 -5.17 -0.59
C VAL A 159 0.94 -6.38 -0.86
N LYS A 160 -0.15 -6.56 -0.08
CA LYS A 160 -1.06 -7.73 -0.21
C LYS A 160 -1.58 -7.93 -1.63
N ASP A 161 -1.82 -6.85 -2.36
CA ASP A 161 -2.42 -6.94 -3.70
C ASP A 161 -1.41 -7.40 -4.77
N MET A 162 -0.13 -7.55 -4.41
CA MET A 162 0.93 -8.01 -5.31
C MET A 162 1.32 -9.48 -5.12
N VAL A 163 0.97 -10.11 -4.00
CA VAL A 163 1.45 -11.47 -3.70
C VAL A 163 0.91 -12.52 -4.68
N GLN A 164 -0.24 -12.30 -5.31
CA GLN A 164 -0.74 -13.22 -6.34
C GLN A 164 0.18 -13.25 -7.57
N SER A 165 0.73 -12.10 -7.96
CA SER A 165 1.55 -12.00 -9.18
C SER A 165 2.95 -12.57 -8.97
N ARG A 166 3.57 -12.26 -7.82
CA ARG A 166 4.95 -12.68 -7.49
C ARG A 166 5.07 -13.07 -6.02
N PRO A 167 4.52 -14.23 -5.62
CA PRO A 167 4.50 -14.66 -4.22
C PRO A 167 5.91 -14.83 -3.64
N SER A 168 6.88 -15.31 -4.43
CA SER A 168 8.26 -15.49 -3.98
C SER A 168 8.99 -14.18 -3.61
N ILE A 169 8.46 -13.04 -4.04
CA ILE A 169 9.02 -11.71 -3.72
C ILE A 169 8.24 -11.08 -2.58
N HIS A 170 6.92 -11.04 -2.70
CA HIS A 170 6.09 -10.19 -1.84
C HIS A 170 5.59 -10.89 -0.59
N CYS A 171 5.57 -12.24 -0.53
CA CYS A 171 5.01 -12.95 0.62
C CYS A 171 5.78 -12.69 1.91
N HIS A 172 7.11 -12.62 1.86
CA HIS A 172 7.92 -12.32 3.05
C HIS A 172 7.50 -11.00 3.71
N SER A 173 7.09 -10.02 2.90
CA SER A 173 6.64 -8.71 3.38
C SER A 173 5.34 -8.77 4.16
N LEU A 174 4.50 -9.80 3.95
CA LEU A 174 3.25 -10.01 4.70
C LEU A 174 3.45 -10.73 6.03
N GLY A 175 4.59 -11.42 6.22
CA GLY A 175 4.83 -12.24 7.40
C GLY A 175 5.16 -11.42 8.66
N PRO A 176 5.28 -12.09 9.84
CA PRO A 176 5.51 -11.41 11.12
C PRO A 176 6.74 -10.51 11.15
N SER A 177 7.83 -10.86 10.44
CA SER A 177 9.04 -10.04 10.36
C SER A 177 8.88 -8.81 9.45
N GLY A 178 7.91 -8.83 8.52
CA GLY A 178 7.78 -7.82 7.49
C GLY A 178 8.75 -7.95 6.32
N GLY A 179 9.53 -9.04 6.26
CA GLY A 179 10.46 -9.32 5.17
C GLY A 179 11.48 -8.21 4.95
N ASP A 180 11.80 -7.94 3.68
CA ASP A 180 12.78 -6.91 3.29
C ASP A 180 12.12 -5.58 2.91
N THR A 181 10.80 -5.46 3.01
CA THR A 181 10.04 -4.28 2.53
C THR A 181 9.21 -3.62 3.62
N CYS A 182 8.54 -4.43 4.45
CA CYS A 182 7.64 -3.94 5.49
C CYS A 182 8.17 -4.32 6.88
N PHE A 183 9.48 -4.34 7.09
CA PHE A 183 10.08 -4.59 8.40
C PHE A 183 10.11 -3.31 9.23
N ASP A 184 10.22 -3.46 10.55
CA ASP A 184 10.43 -2.34 11.47
C ASP A 184 11.89 -1.91 11.39
N ALA A 185 12.19 -1.03 10.44
CA ALA A 185 13.52 -0.50 10.24
C ALA A 185 13.85 0.54 11.31
N ASN A 186 15.10 0.57 11.79
CA ASN A 186 15.54 1.69 12.59
C ASN A 186 15.55 2.95 11.71
N TYR A 187 15.03 4.07 12.21
CA TYR A 187 15.05 5.37 11.54
C TYR A 187 16.38 5.70 10.84
N ALA A 188 17.52 5.38 11.46
CA ALA A 188 18.84 5.63 10.89
C ALA A 188 19.12 4.82 9.61
N GLU A 189 18.56 3.62 9.49
CA GLU A 189 18.66 2.74 8.32
C GLU A 189 17.73 3.22 7.20
N GLU A 190 16.49 3.58 7.54
CA GLU A 190 15.49 4.10 6.59
C GLU A 190 16.02 5.31 5.81
N ILE A 191 16.59 6.30 6.50
CA ILE A 191 17.05 7.55 5.86
C ILE A 191 18.27 7.37 4.94
N THR A 192 18.95 6.23 5.01
CA THR A 192 20.12 5.93 4.16
C THR A 192 19.78 5.09 2.93
N THR A 193 18.56 4.54 2.87
CA THR A 193 18.13 3.73 1.75
C THR A 193 17.67 4.64 0.61
N TYR A 194 18.47 4.74 -0.44
CA TYR A 194 18.16 5.53 -1.63
C TYR A 194 17.93 4.60 -2.82
N PRO A 195 16.74 4.57 -3.43
CA PRO A 195 16.39 3.58 -4.45
C PRO A 195 17.03 3.84 -5.82
N PHE A 196 17.63 5.02 -6.03
CA PHE A 196 18.28 5.37 -7.29
C PHE A 196 19.79 5.12 -7.23
N ALA A 197 20.34 4.49 -8.27
CA ALA A 197 21.77 4.16 -8.34
C ALA A 197 22.69 5.39 -8.41
N SER A 198 22.16 6.56 -8.78
CA SER A 198 22.90 7.82 -8.92
C SER A 198 22.09 9.01 -8.44
N SER A 199 22.78 10.02 -7.92
CA SER A 199 22.17 11.31 -7.59
C SER A 199 21.60 12.00 -8.84
N PHE A 200 20.52 12.78 -8.66
CA PHE A 200 19.95 13.62 -9.71
C PHE A 200 20.67 14.97 -9.90
N VAL A 201 21.78 15.19 -9.20
CA VAL A 201 22.61 16.38 -9.42
C VAL A 201 23.37 16.21 -10.74
N ALA A 202 23.18 17.15 -11.66
CA ALA A 202 23.97 17.21 -12.89
C ALA A 202 25.45 17.42 -12.54
N ALA A 203 26.32 16.57 -13.09
CA ALA A 203 27.77 16.74 -13.05
C ALA A 203 28.24 17.80 -14.06
#